data_AF-A0A9W8JW76-F1
#
_entry.id   AF-A0A9W8JW76-F1
#
_cell.length_a   1.000
_cell.length_b   1.000
_cell.length_c   1.000
_cell.angle_alpha   90.00
_cell.angle_beta   90.00
_cell.angle_gamma   90.00
#
_symmetry.space_group_name_H-M   'P 1'
#
loop_
_entity.id
_entity.type
_entity.pdbx_description
1 polymer ?
#
loop_
_entity_poly.entity_id
_entity_poly.type
_entity_poly.pdbx_seq_one_letter_code
_entity_poly.pdbx_strand_id
1 'polypeptide(L)'
;MHIILALADVDPLADVGGGAVSNETTESLANISLRWMVREAIASGSGIKWDIPALMRAKIDLNPEPSPEEIDLDMTDALEPIHDELKSNVLWWLLEIIPLHYSWQDADGVWHRDWTFNFGRGRKISDSQPKFHATVKRRMASPLNYLPKAKWKPGTEVYVQ
;
A
#
# COMPACT_ATOMS: atom_id res chain seq x y z
N MET A 1 14.35 6.16 2.17
CA MET A 1 14.26 5.01 3.10
C MET A 1 13.11 4.15 2.60
N HIS A 2 13.35 2.90 2.18
CA HIS A 2 12.30 2.06 1.58
C HIS A 2 11.33 1.60 2.67
N ILE A 3 10.27 2.38 2.90
CA ILE A 3 9.07 1.89 3.59
C ILE A 3 8.34 1.05 2.56
N ILE A 4 8.23 -0.26 2.80
CA ILE A 4 7.30 -1.07 2.03
C ILE A 4 5.94 -0.73 2.61
N LEU A 5 5.22 0.19 1.95
CA LEU A 5 3.77 0.36 2.13
C LEU A 5 3.10 -0.94 1.67
N ALA A 6 3.24 -1.98 2.49
CA ALA A 6 2.53 -3.23 2.32
C ALA A 6 1.11 -3.03 2.86
N LEU A 7 0.31 -2.26 2.13
CA LEU A 7 -1.12 -2.53 2.08
C LEU A 7 -1.24 -3.89 1.36
N ALA A 8 -1.00 -4.95 2.12
CA ALA A 8 -0.97 -6.34 1.66
C ALA A 8 -2.39 -6.91 1.56
N ASP A 9 -3.31 -6.10 1.07
CA ASP A 9 -4.68 -6.45 0.75
C ASP A 9 -4.75 -7.28 -0.55
N VAL A 10 -5.96 -7.78 -0.81
CA VAL A 10 -6.22 -8.71 -1.91
C VAL A 10 -5.95 -8.06 -3.28
N ASP A 11 -6.15 -6.75 -3.38
CA ASP A 11 -5.85 -5.95 -4.57
C ASP A 11 -5.12 -4.64 -4.20
N PRO A 12 -3.78 -4.63 -4.17
CA PRO A 12 -3.01 -3.46 -3.74
C PRO A 12 -3.19 -2.22 -4.64
N LEU A 13 -3.84 -2.36 -5.80
CA LEU A 13 -3.98 -1.28 -6.77
C LEU A 13 -4.97 -0.20 -6.32
N ALA A 14 -6.14 -0.57 -5.81
CA ALA A 14 -7.15 0.41 -5.37
C ALA A 14 -6.86 0.94 -3.97
N ASP A 15 -6.21 0.12 -3.13
CA ASP A 15 -5.85 0.47 -1.76
C ASP A 15 -4.68 1.46 -1.69
N VAL A 16 -3.80 1.48 -2.70
CA VAL A 16 -2.73 2.48 -2.84
C VAL A 16 -3.10 3.57 -3.85
N GLY A 17 -3.65 3.18 -5.00
CA GLY A 17 -3.92 4.10 -6.11
C GLY A 17 -5.24 4.86 -5.98
N GLY A 18 -6.13 4.44 -5.08
CA GLY A 18 -7.49 4.97 -4.95
C GLY A 18 -8.48 4.34 -5.93
N GLY A 19 -9.75 4.73 -5.80
CA GLY A 19 -10.84 4.27 -6.66
C GLY A 19 -11.74 3.17 -6.06
N ALA A 20 -11.45 2.71 -4.85
CA ALA A 20 -12.29 1.74 -4.13
C ALA A 20 -13.60 2.34 -3.57
N VAL A 21 -13.62 3.65 -3.33
CA VAL A 21 -14.74 4.37 -2.70
C VAL A 21 -15.18 5.58 -3.55
N SER A 22 -16.40 6.08 -3.28
CA SER A 22 -16.93 7.28 -3.93
C SER A 22 -16.09 8.51 -3.57
N ASN A 23 -16.05 9.51 -4.46
CA ASN A 23 -15.39 10.80 -4.21
C ASN A 23 -16.00 11.58 -3.04
N GLU A 24 -17.20 11.22 -2.59
CA GLU A 24 -17.87 11.82 -1.42
C GLU A 24 -17.43 11.17 -0.10
N THR A 25 -16.80 9.99 -0.14
CA THR A 25 -16.34 9.27 1.04
C THR A 25 -15.10 9.96 1.61
N THR A 26 -15.13 10.28 2.90
CA THR A 26 -14.02 10.96 3.59
C THR A 26 -12.92 10.01 4.04
N GLU A 27 -13.27 8.75 4.30
CA GLU A 27 -12.38 7.71 4.78
C GLU A 27 -12.02 6.78 3.62
N SER A 28 -10.73 6.55 3.42
CA SER A 28 -10.24 5.69 2.34
C SER A 28 -8.85 5.20 2.65
N LEU A 29 -8.61 3.90 2.44
CA LEU A 29 -7.30 3.30 2.66
C LEU A 29 -6.20 3.94 1.79
N ALA A 30 -6.57 4.43 0.61
CA ALA A 30 -5.66 5.14 -0.31
C ALA A 30 -5.19 6.49 0.24
N ASN A 31 -5.94 7.12 1.16
CA ASN A 31 -5.53 8.38 1.79
C ASN A 31 -4.20 8.26 2.53
N ILE A 32 -3.93 7.11 3.15
CA ILE A 32 -2.68 6.85 3.88
C ILE A 32 -1.48 6.98 2.92
N SER A 33 -1.58 6.29 1.78
CA SER A 33 -0.53 6.32 0.77
C SER A 33 -0.40 7.68 0.08
N LEU A 34 -1.53 8.38 -0.13
CA LEU A 34 -1.55 9.74 -0.66
C LEU A 34 -0.82 10.72 0.28
N ARG A 35 -1.13 10.71 1.58
CA ARG A 35 -0.44 11.54 2.59
C ARG A 35 1.04 11.25 2.61
N TRP A 36 1.43 9.97 2.59
CA TRP A 36 2.84 9.57 2.51
C TRP A 36 3.53 10.11 1.25
N MET A 37 2.92 9.94 0.07
CA MET A 37 3.48 10.43 -1.19
C MET A 37 3.66 11.95 -1.21
N VAL A 38 2.69 12.70 -0.68
CA VAL A 38 2.79 14.17 -0.58
C VAL A 38 3.95 14.56 0.34
N ARG A 39 4.10 13.90 1.48
CA ARG A 39 5.24 14.12 2.40
C ARG A 39 6.58 13.87 1.73
N GLU A 40 6.73 12.73 1.04
CA GLU A 40 7.98 12.41 0.31
C GLU A 40 8.26 13.42 -0.80
N ALA A 41 7.22 13.87 -1.52
CA ALA A 41 7.34 14.89 -2.55
C ALA A 41 7.80 16.24 -1.97
N ILE A 42 7.29 16.64 -0.80
CA ILE A 42 7.74 17.84 -0.07
C ILE A 42 9.18 17.67 0.42
N ALA A 43 9.49 16.54 1.09
CA ALA A 43 10.80 16.25 1.65
C ALA A 43 11.90 16.19 0.58
N SER A 44 11.56 15.76 -0.65
CA SER A 44 12.50 15.74 -1.78
C SER A 44 12.93 17.13 -2.27
N GLY A 45 12.22 18.20 -1.90
CA GLY A 45 12.50 19.55 -2.40
C GLY A 45 12.29 19.70 -3.91
N SER A 46 11.45 18.86 -4.52
CA SER A 46 11.24 18.76 -5.98
C SER A 46 10.62 20.00 -6.65
N GLY A 47 10.22 21.03 -5.89
CA GLY A 47 9.65 22.26 -6.43
C GLY A 47 8.22 22.12 -6.99
N ILE A 48 7.52 21.03 -6.65
CA ILE A 48 6.12 20.81 -7.02
C ILE A 48 5.24 21.93 -6.43
N LYS A 49 4.35 22.47 -7.27
CA LYS A 49 3.35 23.46 -6.85
C LYS A 49 2.11 22.74 -6.35
N TRP A 50 1.63 23.13 -5.18
CA TRP A 50 0.47 22.51 -4.54
C TRP A 50 -0.77 23.39 -4.63
N ASP A 51 -1.91 22.78 -4.91
CA ASP A 51 -3.22 23.41 -4.75
C ASP A 51 -3.59 23.37 -3.26
N ILE A 52 -3.40 24.50 -2.57
CA ILE A 52 -3.68 24.64 -1.14
C ILE A 52 -5.14 24.31 -0.79
N PRO A 53 -6.15 24.84 -1.50
CA PRO A 53 -7.54 24.39 -1.33
C PRO A 53 -7.74 22.88 -1.43
N ALA A 54 -7.05 22.19 -2.36
CA ALA A 54 -7.17 20.75 -2.49
C ALA A 54 -6.54 20.00 -1.31
N LEU A 55 -5.37 20.43 -0.83
CA LEU A 55 -4.72 19.85 0.35
C LEU A 55 -5.56 20.04 1.62
N MET A 56 -6.16 21.22 1.80
CA MET A 56 -7.05 21.48 2.92
C MET A 56 -8.29 20.56 2.90
N ARG A 57 -8.88 20.31 1.72
CA ARG A 57 -9.99 19.35 1.60
C ARG A 57 -9.56 17.93 1.95
N ALA A 58 -8.34 17.54 1.58
CA ALA A 58 -7.78 16.23 1.87
C ALA A 58 -7.18 16.10 3.30
N LYS A 59 -7.19 17.19 4.09
CA LYS A 59 -6.57 17.27 5.42
C LYS A 59 -5.09 16.85 5.41
N ILE A 60 -4.35 17.35 4.43
CA ILE A 60 -2.91 17.08 4.29
C ILE A 60 -2.13 18.35 4.61
N ASP A 61 -1.20 18.24 5.56
CA ASP A 61 -0.32 19.34 5.94
C ASP A 61 0.90 19.43 5.01
N LEU A 62 1.41 20.65 4.83
CA LEU A 62 2.63 20.90 4.03
C LEU A 62 3.92 20.67 4.83
N ASN A 63 3.91 19.72 5.75
CA ASN A 63 5.06 19.37 6.57
C ASN A 63 5.62 18.00 6.11
N PRO A 64 6.95 17.81 6.10
CA PRO A 64 7.54 16.52 5.76
C PRO A 64 7.28 15.45 6.83
N GLU A 65 7.08 15.87 8.07
CA GLU A 65 6.76 15.00 9.19
C GLU A 65 5.24 14.95 9.41
N PRO A 66 4.66 13.76 9.67
CA PRO A 66 3.23 13.60 9.87
C PRO A 66 2.76 14.27 11.16
N SER A 67 1.67 15.02 11.10
CA SER A 67 1.06 15.62 12.30
C SER A 67 0.28 14.56 13.10
N PRO A 68 0.12 14.71 14.43
CA PRO A 68 -0.68 13.76 15.22
C PRO A 68 -2.10 13.54 14.68
N GLU A 69 -2.70 14.58 14.09
CA GLU A 69 -4.03 14.50 13.47
C GLU A 69 -4.02 13.60 12.22
N GLU A 70 -2.98 13.69 11.38
CA GLU A 70 -2.83 12.81 10.22
C GLU A 70 -2.64 11.35 10.62
N ILE A 71 -1.95 11.07 11.74
CA ILE A 71 -1.81 9.71 12.28
C ILE A 71 -3.18 9.16 12.71
N ASP A 72 -3.98 9.95 13.40
CA ASP A 72 -5.30 9.54 13.84
C ASP A 72 -6.24 9.28 12.64
N LEU A 73 -6.12 10.09 11.59
CA LEU A 73 -6.80 9.86 10.32
C LEU A 73 -6.32 8.56 9.67
N ASP A 74 -5.01 8.30 9.59
CA ASP A 74 -4.44 7.06 9.04
C ASP A 74 -4.95 5.82 9.80
N MET A 75 -5.07 5.92 11.12
CA MET A 75 -5.58 4.83 11.96
C MET A 75 -7.09 4.60 11.80
N THR A 76 -7.83 5.63 11.39
CA THR A 76 -9.25 5.55 11.04
C THR A 76 -9.41 4.95 9.65
N ASP A 77 -8.71 5.49 8.65
CA ASP A 77 -8.67 5.00 7.27
C ASP A 77 -8.27 3.51 7.20
N ALA A 78 -7.41 3.05 8.10
CA ALA A 78 -7.00 1.64 8.19
C ALA A 78 -8.13 0.65 8.51
N LEU A 79 -9.25 1.13 9.07
CA LEU A 79 -10.42 0.35 9.45
C LEU A 79 -11.47 0.26 8.34
N GLU A 80 -11.23 0.87 7.18
CA GLU A 80 -12.11 0.75 6.03
C GLU A 80 -12.30 -0.72 5.62
N PRO A 81 -13.49 -1.12 5.14
CA PRO A 81 -13.75 -2.48 4.69
C PRO A 81 -12.74 -2.98 3.65
N ILE A 82 -12.50 -4.29 3.63
CA ILE A 82 -11.64 -4.90 2.62
C ILE A 82 -12.35 -4.86 1.27
N HIS A 83 -11.75 -4.18 0.29
CA HIS A 83 -12.18 -4.17 -1.09
C HIS A 83 -11.37 -5.22 -1.89
N ASP A 84 -12.07 -6.03 -2.69
CA ASP A 84 -11.49 -7.12 -3.48
C ASP A 84 -12.07 -7.00 -4.90
N GLU A 85 -11.31 -6.33 -5.78
CA GLU A 85 -11.68 -6.06 -7.17
C GLU A 85 -11.69 -7.34 -7.99
N LEU A 86 -10.82 -8.32 -7.68
CA LEU A 86 -10.82 -9.64 -8.31
C LEU A 86 -12.13 -10.41 -8.07
N LYS A 87 -12.80 -10.19 -6.93
CA LYS A 87 -14.15 -10.72 -6.68
C LYS A 87 -15.26 -9.85 -7.27
N SER A 88 -15.10 -8.54 -7.22
CA SER A 88 -16.10 -7.59 -7.72
C SER A 88 -16.28 -7.71 -9.24
N ASN A 89 -15.16 -7.78 -9.98
CA ASN A 89 -15.16 -7.84 -11.43
C ASN A 89 -14.39 -9.06 -11.93
N VAL A 90 -15.15 -10.07 -12.35
CA VAL A 90 -14.65 -11.36 -12.84
C VAL A 90 -13.74 -11.22 -14.07
N LEU A 91 -13.78 -10.10 -14.81
CA LEU A 91 -12.87 -9.86 -15.92
C LEU A 91 -11.41 -9.77 -15.48
N TRP A 92 -11.13 -9.36 -14.24
CA TRP A 92 -9.76 -9.31 -13.71
C TRP A 92 -9.11 -10.69 -13.61
N TRP A 93 -9.90 -11.76 -13.46
CA TRP A 93 -9.38 -13.13 -13.52
C TRP A 93 -8.74 -13.49 -14.86
N LEU A 94 -9.11 -12.80 -15.96
CA LEU A 94 -8.43 -12.98 -17.24
C LEU A 94 -6.97 -12.53 -17.18
N LEU A 95 -6.66 -11.49 -16.40
CA LEU A 95 -5.26 -11.05 -16.22
C LEU A 95 -4.46 -12.01 -15.34
N GLU A 96 -5.13 -12.69 -14.41
CA GLU A 96 -4.50 -13.66 -13.49
C GLU A 96 -4.05 -14.95 -14.19
N ILE A 97 -4.70 -15.31 -15.31
CA ILE A 97 -4.38 -16.48 -16.13
C ILE A 97 -3.44 -16.16 -17.30
N ILE A 98 -3.09 -14.89 -17.51
CA ILE A 98 -2.09 -14.53 -18.53
C ILE A 98 -0.71 -14.82 -17.93
N PRO A 99 0.11 -15.65 -18.59
CA PRO A 99 1.46 -15.89 -18.14
C PRO A 99 2.25 -14.58 -18.29
N LEU A 100 2.92 -14.15 -17.23
CA LEU A 100 3.79 -12.99 -17.22
C LEU A 100 5.23 -13.44 -17.03
N HIS A 101 6.12 -12.75 -17.71
CA HIS A 101 7.54 -12.85 -17.44
C HIS A 101 7.88 -12.03 -16.20
N TYR A 102 8.52 -12.64 -15.21
CA TYR A 102 9.16 -11.90 -14.14
C TYR A 102 10.67 -12.13 -14.20
N SER A 103 11.41 -11.08 -13.87
CA SER A 103 12.87 -11.14 -13.75
C SER A 103 13.25 -10.92 -12.30
N TRP A 104 14.16 -11.73 -11.79
CA TRP A 104 14.68 -11.61 -10.43
C TRP A 104 16.18 -11.82 -10.44
N GLN A 105 16.85 -11.22 -9.47
CA GLN A 105 18.30 -11.30 -9.32
C GLN A 105 18.62 -12.18 -8.12
N ASP A 106 19.54 -13.13 -8.31
CA ASP A 106 20.04 -13.97 -7.22
C ASP A 106 21.13 -13.27 -6.39
N ALA A 107 21.61 -13.95 -5.35
CA ALA A 107 22.66 -13.44 -4.47
C ALA A 107 24.02 -13.28 -5.16
N ASP A 108 24.24 -14.00 -6.26
CA ASP A 108 25.47 -13.98 -7.06
C ASP A 108 25.41 -12.94 -8.19
N GLY A 109 24.28 -12.21 -8.28
CA GLY A 109 24.07 -11.12 -9.23
C GLY A 109 23.57 -11.56 -10.60
N VAL A 110 23.24 -12.84 -10.79
CA VAL A 110 22.70 -13.38 -12.05
C VAL A 110 21.21 -13.08 -12.15
N TRP A 111 20.80 -12.60 -13.32
CA TRP A 111 19.40 -12.35 -13.64
C TRP A 111 18.73 -13.61 -14.18
N HIS A 112 17.65 -14.01 -13.54
CA HIS A 112 16.78 -15.10 -13.94
C HIS A 112 15.50 -14.55 -14.55
N ARG A 113 14.97 -15.21 -15.58
CA ARG A 113 13.70 -14.85 -16.22
C ARG A 113 12.80 -16.07 -16.30
N ASP A 114 11.76 -16.03 -15.50
CA ASP A 114 10.80 -17.13 -15.37
C ASP A 114 9.43 -16.70 -15.89
N TRP A 115 8.66 -17.69 -16.32
CA TRP A 115 7.24 -17.51 -16.61
C TRP A 115 6.42 -17.93 -15.40
N THR A 116 5.51 -17.07 -14.96
CA THR A 116 4.54 -17.41 -13.93
C THR A 116 3.17 -16.88 -14.29
N PHE A 117 2.16 -17.55 -13.77
CA PHE A 117 0.81 -17.04 -13.67
C PHE A 117 0.63 -16.39 -12.30
N ASN A 118 -0.16 -15.32 -12.21
CA ASN A 118 -0.32 -14.56 -10.97
C ASN A 118 -1.27 -15.27 -9.99
N PHE A 119 -2.41 -15.80 -10.46
CA PHE A 119 -3.43 -16.51 -9.67
C PHE A 119 -3.74 -15.90 -8.28
N GLY A 120 -3.74 -14.58 -8.16
CA GLY A 120 -3.97 -13.85 -6.91
C GLY A 120 -2.97 -14.18 -5.81
N ARG A 121 -1.78 -14.68 -6.17
CA ARG A 121 -0.72 -15.09 -5.23
C ARG A 121 -0.09 -13.84 -4.62
N GLY A 122 0.03 -13.84 -3.29
CA GLY A 122 0.76 -12.79 -2.60
C GLY A 122 2.26 -12.80 -2.93
N ARG A 123 2.87 -11.62 -2.90
CA ARG A 123 4.28 -11.40 -3.24
C ARG A 123 5.20 -11.89 -2.12
N LYS A 124 6.35 -12.44 -2.49
CA LYS A 124 7.40 -12.82 -1.54
C LYS A 124 8.29 -11.61 -1.28
N ILE A 125 8.47 -11.27 -0.01
CA ILE A 125 9.41 -10.25 0.43
C ILE A 125 10.72 -10.96 0.77
N SER A 126 11.79 -10.60 0.05
CA SER A 126 13.12 -11.20 0.23
C SER A 126 13.95 -10.53 1.31
N ASP A 127 13.53 -9.34 1.76
CA ASP A 127 14.23 -8.56 2.77
C ASP A 127 14.32 -9.30 4.11
N SER A 128 15.48 -9.19 4.75
CA SER A 128 15.73 -9.82 6.05
C SER A 128 14.99 -9.15 7.20
N GLN A 129 14.65 -7.86 7.05
CA GLN A 129 13.88 -7.07 8.01
C GLN A 129 12.89 -6.16 7.25
N PRO A 130 11.73 -6.68 6.84
CA PRO A 130 10.74 -5.89 6.11
C PRO A 130 10.17 -4.79 7.02
N LYS A 131 10.09 -3.57 6.48
CA LYS A 131 9.45 -2.44 7.16
C LYS A 131 8.00 -2.31 6.72
N PHE A 132 7.06 -2.42 7.65
CA PHE A 132 5.63 -2.26 7.42
C PHE A 132 5.11 -0.98 8.04
N HIS A 133 4.09 -0.39 7.45
CA HIS A 133 3.44 0.77 8.05
C HIS A 133 2.63 0.38 9.31
N ALA A 134 2.53 1.27 10.29
CA ALA A 134 1.83 1.02 11.57
C ALA A 134 0.35 0.67 11.37
N THR A 135 -0.28 1.20 10.30
CA THR A 135 -1.67 0.91 9.93
C THR A 135 -1.90 -0.56 9.58
N VAL A 136 -0.88 -1.27 9.08
CA VAL A 136 -0.97 -2.73 8.81
C VAL A 136 -1.24 -3.49 10.11
N LYS A 137 -0.51 -3.15 11.18
CA LYS A 137 -0.71 -3.73 12.50
C LYS A 137 -2.08 -3.41 13.05
N ARG A 138 -2.53 -2.16 12.88
CA ARG A 138 -3.87 -1.70 13.29
C ARG A 138 -4.97 -2.51 12.61
N ARG A 139 -4.85 -2.73 11.30
CA ARG A 139 -5.81 -3.48 10.48
C ARG A 139 -5.84 -4.97 10.82
N MET A 140 -4.68 -5.59 11.06
CA MET A 140 -4.60 -6.98 11.55
C MET A 140 -5.26 -7.19 12.91
N ALA A 141 -5.22 -6.17 13.78
CA ALA A 141 -5.86 -6.21 15.11
C ALA A 141 -7.35 -5.79 15.09
N SER A 142 -7.89 -5.45 13.92
CA SER A 142 -9.26 -4.99 13.76
C SER A 142 -10.24 -6.17 13.57
N PRO A 143 -11.57 -5.96 13.68
CA PRO A 143 -12.56 -7.01 13.43
C PRO A 143 -12.69 -7.42 11.95
N LEU A 144 -11.90 -6.84 11.04
CA LEU A 144 -11.97 -7.09 9.59
C LEU A 144 -11.43 -8.48 9.18
N ASN A 145 -10.81 -9.23 10.11
CA ASN A 145 -10.12 -10.49 9.82
C ASN A 145 -9.09 -10.37 8.67
N TYR A 146 -8.44 -9.21 8.59
CA TYR A 146 -7.45 -8.92 7.56
C TYR A 146 -6.21 -9.80 7.73
N LEU A 147 -5.87 -10.53 6.66
CA LEU A 147 -4.68 -11.37 6.59
C LEU A 147 -3.81 -10.93 5.41
N PRO A 148 -2.62 -10.36 5.68
CA PRO A 148 -1.72 -9.92 4.63
C PRO A 148 -1.31 -11.12 3.76
N LYS A 149 -1.50 -11.01 2.45
CA LYS A 149 -1.14 -12.09 1.51
C LYS A 149 0.36 -12.18 1.24
N ALA A 150 1.11 -11.12 1.55
CA ALA A 150 2.55 -11.10 1.38
C ALA A 150 3.23 -12.23 2.18
N LYS A 151 4.31 -12.79 1.65
CA LYS A 151 5.06 -13.88 2.28
C LYS A 151 6.42 -13.37 2.74
N TRP A 152 6.67 -13.39 4.04
CA TRP A 152 7.95 -13.06 4.66
C TRP A 152 8.29 -14.05 5.79
N LYS A 153 9.49 -13.93 6.37
CA LYS A 153 9.89 -14.73 7.54
C LYS A 153 9.22 -14.16 8.80
N PRO A 154 8.34 -14.90 9.49
CA PRO A 154 7.63 -14.37 10.65
C PRO A 154 8.59 -13.88 11.75
N GLY A 155 8.28 -12.75 12.38
CA GLY A 155 9.08 -12.18 13.47
C GLY A 155 10.29 -11.35 13.01
N THR A 156 10.43 -11.11 11.72
CA THR A 156 11.48 -10.22 11.16
C THR A 156 10.98 -8.82 10.87
N GLU A 157 9.67 -8.61 10.90
CA GLU A 157 9.05 -7.36 10.53
C GLU A 157 9.25 -6.23 11.55
N VAL A 158 9.43 -5.01 11.02
CA VAL A 158 9.54 -3.79 11.80
C VAL A 158 8.41 -2.86 11.39
N TYR A 159 7.60 -2.40 12.34
CA TYR A 159 6.53 -1.45 12.07
C TYR A 159 7.04 -0.01 12.20
N VAL A 160 6.80 0.79 11.17
CA VAL A 160 7.22 2.19 11.04
C VAL A 160 6.01 3.06 10.67
N GLN A 161 6.18 4.38 10.80
CA GLN A 161 5.22 5.40 10.43
C GLN A 161 5.69 6.15 9.17
#